data_AF-A0A1Y3BH02-F1
#
_entry.id   AF-A0A1Y3BH02-F1
#
_cell.length_a   1.000
_cell.length_b   1.000
_cell.length_c   1.000
_cell.angle_alpha   90.00
_cell.angle_beta   90.00
_cell.angle_gamma   90.00
#
_symmetry.space_group_name_H-M   'P 1'
#
loop_
_entity.id
_entity.type
_entity.pdbx_description
1 polymer ?
#
loop_
_entity_poly.entity_id
_entity_poly.type
_entity_poly.pdbx_seq_one_letter_code
_entity_poly.pdbx_strand_id
1 'polypeptide(L)'
;MTSLNFELFLPQQTKTYQNLGNEFNIVKYLMKKAIGPNMDPYIKNKFNQKASDSLPSDRSIIDTRHYQCKQKHYNIDELPSTSIIITYHNEARSTLLRTIVSVLNRSPSRLITEIILVDDFSDDPNDGYELKKIPKVRLIRNEKREGLVRSRIRGADAAYGPILTFLDSHCECNEQWLEPLLERVKQVNF
;
A
#
# COMPACT_ATOMS: atom_id res chain seq x y z
N MET A 1 11.00 34.76 -17.56
CA MET A 1 11.39 33.37 -17.22
C MET A 1 11.29 33.23 -15.71
N THR A 2 10.09 32.95 -15.21
CA THR A 2 9.86 32.67 -13.79
C THR A 2 9.84 31.17 -13.62
N SER A 3 10.86 30.63 -12.96
CA SER A 3 10.89 29.27 -12.46
C SER A 3 9.72 29.07 -11.49
N LEU A 4 8.73 28.28 -11.89
CA LEU A 4 7.69 27.79 -10.97
C LEU A 4 8.39 26.97 -9.88
N ASN A 5 8.40 27.49 -8.65
CA ASN A 5 8.85 26.75 -7.47
C ASN A 5 7.88 25.59 -7.20
N PHE A 6 8.19 24.42 -7.76
CA PHE A 6 7.46 23.17 -7.53
C PHE A 6 7.47 22.70 -6.06
N GLU A 7 8.32 23.28 -5.21
CA GLU A 7 8.33 23.02 -3.76
C GLU A 7 7.04 23.44 -3.06
N LEU A 8 6.26 24.39 -3.62
CA LEU A 8 5.01 24.87 -3.01
C LEU A 8 3.84 23.89 -3.12
N PHE A 9 3.96 22.81 -3.90
CA PHE A 9 2.95 21.76 -4.05
C PHE A 9 3.33 20.44 -3.36
N LEU A 10 4.48 20.41 -2.68
CA LEU A 10 4.89 19.24 -1.90
C LEU A 10 4.25 19.31 -0.51
N PRO A 11 3.59 18.24 -0.03
CA PRO A 11 3.13 18.19 1.34
C PRO A 11 4.32 18.39 2.28
N GLN A 12 4.20 19.35 3.20
CA GLN A 12 5.19 19.58 4.25
C GLN A 12 5.46 18.25 4.98
N GLN A 13 6.74 17.90 5.13
CA GLN A 13 7.16 16.64 5.76
C GLN A 13 6.63 16.56 7.20
N THR A 14 5.52 15.85 7.40
CA THR A 14 4.99 15.52 8.73
C THR A 14 5.67 14.27 9.28
N LYS A 15 5.86 14.27 10.60
CA LYS A 15 6.73 13.43 11.46
C LYS A 15 6.51 11.89 11.46
N THR A 16 5.97 11.25 10.44
CA THR A 16 5.43 9.86 10.55
C THR A 16 6.02 8.80 9.60
N TYR A 17 7.26 8.95 9.14
CA TYR A 17 7.92 7.92 8.31
C TYR A 17 8.83 6.95 9.09
N GLN A 18 8.58 6.74 10.38
CA GLN A 18 9.37 5.80 11.20
C GLN A 18 9.37 4.36 10.64
N ASN A 19 8.34 3.98 9.88
CA ASN A 19 8.14 2.62 9.37
C ASN A 19 8.61 2.37 7.93
N LEU A 20 9.07 3.40 7.19
CA LEU A 20 9.46 3.25 5.78
C LEU A 20 10.96 2.97 5.57
N GLY A 21 11.73 2.95 6.66
CA GLY A 21 13.19 2.81 6.64
C GLY A 21 13.89 4.09 6.17
N ASN A 22 15.12 4.31 6.64
CA ASN A 22 15.88 5.53 6.36
C ASN A 22 16.29 5.68 4.87
N GLU A 23 16.15 4.62 4.07
CA GLU A 23 16.64 4.56 2.69
C GLU A 23 15.58 4.91 1.61
N PHE A 24 14.29 4.93 1.96
CA PHE A 24 13.22 5.18 0.99
C PHE A 24 12.85 6.67 0.91
N ASN A 25 13.17 7.31 -0.22
CA ASN A 25 12.83 8.71 -0.47
C ASN A 25 11.50 8.83 -1.23
N ILE A 26 10.44 9.17 -0.50
CA ILE A 26 9.07 9.28 -1.01
C ILE A 26 8.95 10.34 -2.10
N VAL A 27 9.52 11.53 -1.88
CA VAL A 27 9.42 12.65 -2.83
C VAL A 27 10.03 12.24 -4.17
N LYS A 28 11.24 11.64 -4.13
CA LYS A 28 11.92 11.14 -5.32
C LYS A 28 11.12 10.03 -6.02
N TYR A 29 10.50 9.14 -5.24
CA TYR A 29 9.68 8.06 -5.79
C TYR A 29 8.44 8.60 -6.51
N LEU A 30 7.71 9.56 -5.92
CA LEU A 30 6.49 10.13 -6.50
C LEU A 30 6.78 11.03 -7.71
N MET A 31 7.83 11.87 -7.65
CA MET A 31 8.17 12.82 -8.71
C MET A 31 8.49 12.17 -10.06
N LYS A 32 8.92 10.90 -10.07
CA LYS A 32 9.22 10.15 -11.30
C LYS A 32 8.03 9.97 -12.23
N LYS A 33 6.78 10.03 -11.71
CA LYS A 33 5.56 9.86 -12.51
C LYS A 33 4.52 10.96 -12.27
N ALA A 34 4.93 12.10 -11.72
CA ALA A 34 4.06 13.24 -11.51
C ALA A 34 3.45 13.75 -12.84
N ILE A 35 2.18 14.16 -12.79
CA ILE A 35 1.47 14.71 -13.96
C ILE A 35 1.87 16.17 -14.18
N GLY A 36 2.33 16.47 -15.40
CA GLY A 36 2.68 17.83 -15.82
C GLY A 36 1.46 18.78 -15.87
N PRO A 37 1.67 20.11 -15.89
CA PRO A 37 0.60 21.10 -15.71
C PRO A 37 -0.50 21.08 -16.77
N ASN A 38 -0.19 20.66 -18.01
CA ASN A 38 -1.12 20.66 -19.15
C ASN A 38 -1.55 19.24 -19.57
N MET A 39 -1.27 18.24 -18.74
CA MET A 39 -1.64 16.85 -19.01
C MET A 39 -2.95 16.51 -18.30
N ASP A 40 -3.82 15.75 -18.96
CA ASP A 40 -5.05 15.24 -18.34
C ASP A 40 -4.71 14.24 -17.21
N PRO A 41 -5.10 14.52 -15.94
CA PRO A 41 -4.76 13.69 -14.80
C PRO A 41 -5.50 12.35 -14.75
N TYR A 42 -6.47 12.09 -15.64
CA TYR A 42 -7.27 10.88 -15.67
C TYR A 42 -6.80 9.85 -16.71
N ILE A 43 -6.00 10.23 -17.71
CA ILE A 43 -5.67 9.35 -18.85
C ILE A 43 -5.10 8.00 -18.40
N LYS A 44 -4.14 8.02 -17.47
CA LYS A 44 -3.38 6.84 -17.04
C LYS A 44 -4.18 5.90 -16.13
N ASN A 45 -4.80 6.43 -15.08
CA ASN A 45 -5.35 5.60 -13.99
C ASN A 45 -6.88 5.67 -13.86
N LYS A 46 -7.56 6.46 -14.69
CA LYS A 46 -9.03 6.67 -14.65
C LYS A 46 -9.58 7.24 -13.33
N PHE A 47 -8.69 7.72 -12.47
CA PHE A 47 -8.97 8.63 -11.36
C PHE A 47 -8.04 9.85 -11.45
N ASN A 48 -8.31 10.88 -10.65
CA ASN A 48 -7.52 12.11 -10.67
C ASN A 48 -6.14 11.89 -10.02
N GLN A 49 -5.12 11.59 -10.83
CA GLN A 49 -3.78 11.33 -10.30
C GLN A 49 -3.19 12.56 -9.61
N LYS A 50 -3.40 13.77 -10.15
CA LYS A 50 -2.86 15.01 -9.55
C LYS A 50 -3.40 15.24 -8.13
N ALA A 51 -4.68 14.93 -7.91
CA ALA A 51 -5.26 14.96 -6.57
C ALA A 51 -4.63 13.89 -5.66
N SER A 52 -4.43 12.66 -6.15
CA SER A 52 -3.77 11.60 -5.37
C SER A 52 -2.32 11.94 -5.02
N ASP A 53 -1.55 12.50 -5.97
CA ASP A 53 -0.15 12.88 -5.80
C ASP A 53 0.02 14.04 -4.80
N SER A 54 -1.02 14.86 -4.61
CA SER A 54 -1.02 15.97 -3.65
C SER A 54 -1.26 15.52 -2.20
N LEU A 55 -1.72 14.29 -1.99
CA LEU A 55 -2.02 13.75 -0.67
C LEU A 55 -0.75 13.14 -0.04
N PRO A 56 -0.50 13.35 1.26
CA PRO A 56 0.53 12.60 1.97
C PRO A 56 0.30 11.09 1.87
N SER A 57 1.38 10.31 1.76
CA SER A 57 1.29 8.85 1.72
C SER A 57 0.80 8.23 3.04
N ASP A 58 0.92 8.97 4.14
CA ASP A 58 0.46 8.63 5.49
C ASP A 58 -0.76 9.45 5.94
N ARG A 59 -1.52 10.03 5.00
CA ARG A 59 -2.64 10.93 5.34
C ARG A 59 -3.58 10.32 6.38
N SER A 60 -4.05 11.16 7.28
CA SER A 60 -5.13 10.80 8.21
C SER A 60 -6.44 10.60 7.44
N ILE A 61 -7.20 9.58 7.85
CA ILE A 61 -8.56 9.33 7.38
C ILE A 61 -9.49 9.26 8.58
N ILE A 62 -10.77 9.51 8.36
CA ILE A 62 -11.78 9.47 9.43
C ILE A 62 -11.99 8.01 9.86
N ASP A 63 -12.02 7.76 11.17
CA ASP A 63 -12.44 6.47 11.72
C ASP A 63 -13.95 6.28 11.49
N THR A 64 -14.29 5.51 10.46
CA THR A 64 -15.66 5.24 10.01
C THR A 64 -16.31 4.07 10.75
N ARG A 65 -15.67 3.49 11.77
CA ARG A 65 -16.22 2.34 12.49
C ARG A 65 -17.40 2.73 13.37
N HIS A 66 -18.34 1.78 13.52
CA HIS A 66 -19.43 1.89 14.48
C HIS A 66 -18.89 2.02 15.91
N TYR A 67 -19.60 2.76 16.77
CA TYR A 67 -19.12 3.03 18.15
C TYR A 67 -18.84 1.76 18.95
N GLN A 68 -19.60 0.69 18.72
CA GLN A 68 -19.37 -0.61 19.37
C GLN A 68 -18.06 -1.27 18.95
N CYS A 69 -17.59 -1.05 17.72
CA CYS A 69 -16.30 -1.59 17.27
C CYS A 69 -15.13 -0.93 18.00
N LYS A 70 -15.27 0.35 18.38
CA LYS A 70 -14.26 1.11 19.12
C LYS A 70 -14.07 0.61 20.55
N GLN A 71 -15.06 -0.12 21.07
CA GLN A 71 -15.03 -0.72 22.41
C GLN A 71 -14.52 -2.17 22.39
N LYS A 72 -14.28 -2.76 21.22
CA LYS A 72 -13.74 -4.11 21.12
C LYS A 72 -12.24 -4.13 21.31
N HIS A 73 -11.79 -5.06 22.15
CA HIS A 73 -10.37 -5.36 22.35
C HIS A 73 -10.06 -6.72 21.74
N TYR A 74 -8.96 -6.78 21.00
CA TYR A 74 -8.46 -8.01 20.39
C TYR A 74 -7.14 -8.40 21.05
N ASN A 75 -6.97 -9.67 21.41
CA ASN A 75 -5.69 -10.16 21.92
C ASN A 75 -4.72 -10.39 20.76
N ILE A 76 -3.91 -9.37 20.45
CA ILE A 76 -2.94 -9.37 19.33
C ILE A 76 -1.94 -10.53 19.45
N ASP A 77 -1.59 -10.95 20.67
CA ASP A 77 -0.62 -12.02 20.89
C ASP A 77 -1.16 -13.39 20.50
N GLU A 78 -2.47 -13.57 20.46
CA GLU A 78 -3.08 -14.83 20.06
C GLU A 78 -3.60 -14.83 18.62
N LEU A 79 -3.49 -13.72 17.89
CA LEU A 79 -3.90 -13.65 16.49
C LEU A 79 -2.78 -14.17 15.59
N PRO A 80 -3.08 -15.04 14.62
CA PRO A 80 -2.12 -15.46 13.60
C PRO A 80 -1.74 -14.27 12.71
N SER A 81 -0.46 -14.21 12.28
CA SER A 81 -0.02 -13.21 11.32
C SER A 81 -0.51 -13.53 9.89
N THR A 82 -0.44 -12.55 9.00
CA THR A 82 -0.87 -12.68 7.61
C THR A 82 0.22 -12.23 6.64
N SER A 83 0.25 -12.86 5.45
CA SER A 83 0.93 -12.32 4.27
C SER A 83 -0.05 -11.49 3.46
N ILE A 84 0.27 -10.21 3.27
CA ILE A 84 -0.58 -9.27 2.55
C ILE A 84 -0.16 -9.26 1.08
N ILE A 85 -1.06 -9.60 0.17
CA ILE A 85 -0.79 -9.73 -1.26
C ILE A 85 -1.47 -8.58 -1.99
N ILE A 86 -0.66 -7.76 -2.67
CA ILE A 86 -1.10 -6.63 -3.48
C ILE A 86 -0.63 -6.84 -4.91
N THR A 87 -1.57 -7.16 -5.78
CA THR A 87 -1.32 -7.26 -7.22
C THR A 87 -1.55 -5.91 -7.88
N TYR A 88 -0.68 -5.51 -8.81
CA TYR A 88 -0.86 -4.25 -9.54
C TYR A 88 -0.35 -4.34 -10.98
N HIS A 89 -0.89 -3.49 -11.84
CA HIS A 89 -0.43 -3.28 -13.21
C HIS A 89 -0.56 -1.79 -13.54
N ASN A 90 0.55 -1.11 -13.84
CA ASN A 90 0.57 0.30 -14.21
C ASN A 90 -0.15 1.24 -13.22
N GLU A 91 -0.01 0.97 -11.91
CA GLU A 91 -0.65 1.76 -10.86
C GLU A 91 0.03 3.13 -10.64
N ALA A 92 -0.73 4.13 -10.21
CA ALA A 92 -0.15 5.39 -9.78
C ALA A 92 0.70 5.18 -8.53
N ARG A 93 1.95 5.65 -8.58
CA ARG A 93 2.92 5.55 -7.48
C ARG A 93 2.37 6.05 -6.15
N SER A 94 1.60 7.15 -6.14
CA SER A 94 0.98 7.69 -4.93
C SER A 94 -0.03 6.75 -4.30
N THR A 95 -0.89 6.12 -5.10
CA THR A 95 -1.89 5.16 -4.59
C THR A 95 -1.23 3.88 -4.07
N LEU A 96 -0.31 3.28 -4.84
CA LEU A 96 0.40 2.06 -4.44
C LEU A 96 1.17 2.25 -3.13
N LEU A 97 1.91 3.36 -3.01
CA LEU A 97 2.65 3.68 -1.79
C LEU A 97 1.69 3.91 -0.61
N ARG A 98 0.59 4.64 -0.82
CA ARG A 98 -0.38 4.92 0.23
C ARG A 98 -1.08 3.66 0.73
N THR A 99 -1.33 2.67 -0.14
CA THR A 99 -1.80 1.35 0.29
C THR A 99 -0.81 0.67 1.23
N ILE A 100 0.46 0.58 0.83
CA ILE A 100 1.52 -0.04 1.65
C ILE A 100 1.68 0.69 2.98
N VAL A 101 1.74 2.02 2.97
CA VAL A 101 1.86 2.85 4.17
C VAL A 101 0.65 2.65 5.09
N SER A 102 -0.56 2.62 4.55
CA SER A 102 -1.78 2.42 5.36
C SER A 102 -1.77 1.06 6.05
N VAL A 103 -1.30 0.01 5.37
CA VAL A 103 -1.11 -1.33 5.95
C VAL A 103 -0.11 -1.28 7.11
N LEU A 104 1.07 -0.69 6.88
CA LEU A 104 2.12 -0.64 7.89
C LEU A 104 1.75 0.22 9.11
N ASN A 105 1.06 1.33 8.90
CA ASN A 105 0.74 2.28 9.97
C ASN A 105 -0.50 1.88 10.78
N ARG A 106 -1.45 1.12 10.20
CA ARG A 106 -2.73 0.78 10.85
C ARG A 106 -2.91 -0.70 11.10
N SER A 107 -1.80 -1.44 11.15
CA SER A 107 -1.79 -2.84 11.58
C SER A 107 -0.70 -3.05 12.62
N PRO A 108 -0.95 -3.82 13.69
CA PRO A 108 0.11 -4.23 14.61
C PRO A 108 1.22 -4.95 13.85
N SER A 109 2.48 -4.50 14.01
CA SER A 109 3.61 -5.04 13.22
C SER A 109 3.72 -6.57 13.35
N ARG A 110 3.51 -7.15 14.53
CA ARG A 110 3.51 -8.61 14.75
C ARG A 110 2.57 -9.39 13.80
N LEU A 111 1.45 -8.78 13.40
CA LEU A 111 0.44 -9.44 12.57
C LEU A 111 0.76 -9.39 11.07
N ILE A 112 1.76 -8.59 10.66
CA ILE A 112 2.22 -8.56 9.27
C ILE A 112 3.48 -9.42 9.16
N THR A 113 3.34 -10.58 8.53
CA THR A 113 4.49 -11.43 8.14
C THR A 113 5.30 -10.71 7.05
N GLU A 114 4.61 -10.29 5.99
CA GLU A 114 5.19 -9.63 4.82
C GLU A 114 4.10 -8.96 3.98
N ILE A 115 4.52 -8.04 3.11
CA ILE A 115 3.71 -7.45 2.05
C ILE A 115 4.31 -7.88 0.72
N ILE A 116 3.60 -8.74 0.00
CA ILE A 116 3.99 -9.27 -1.30
C ILE A 116 3.37 -8.38 -2.37
N LEU A 117 4.20 -7.58 -3.02
CA LEU A 117 3.82 -6.85 -4.22
C LEU A 117 4.00 -7.77 -5.42
N VAL A 118 2.91 -8.06 -6.12
CA VAL A 118 2.95 -8.80 -7.37
C VAL A 118 2.72 -7.84 -8.53
N ASP A 119 3.82 -7.50 -9.21
CA ASP A 119 3.82 -6.67 -10.41
C ASP A 119 3.40 -7.51 -11.62
N ASP A 120 2.17 -7.30 -12.09
CA ASP A 120 1.59 -7.97 -13.25
C ASP A 120 2.05 -7.31 -14.55
N PHE A 121 3.37 -7.27 -14.75
CA PHE A 121 4.03 -6.78 -15.96
C PHE A 121 3.71 -5.31 -16.27
N SER A 122 3.89 -4.43 -15.28
CA SER A 122 3.82 -2.97 -15.49
C SER A 122 4.91 -2.51 -16.46
N ASP A 123 4.65 -1.41 -17.17
CA ASP A 123 5.56 -0.87 -18.19
C ASP A 123 6.88 -0.37 -17.57
N ASP A 124 6.83 0.16 -16.34
CA ASP A 124 8.00 0.58 -15.57
C ASP A 124 8.22 -0.34 -14.36
N PRO A 125 9.24 -1.24 -14.40
CA PRO A 125 9.57 -2.11 -13.28
C PRO A 125 9.95 -1.35 -12.00
N ASN A 126 10.35 -0.08 -12.10
CA ASN A 126 10.77 0.71 -10.94
C ASN A 126 9.60 1.12 -10.03
N ASP A 127 8.35 1.02 -10.51
CA ASP A 127 7.19 1.23 -9.65
C ASP A 127 7.22 0.28 -8.44
N GLY A 128 7.57 -0.99 -8.66
CA GLY A 128 7.75 -1.96 -7.58
C GLY A 128 9.17 -2.03 -7.02
N TYR A 129 10.19 -1.93 -7.87
CA TYR A 129 11.58 -2.20 -7.45
C TYR A 129 12.07 -1.26 -6.34
N GLU A 130 11.66 0.00 -6.38
CA GLU A 130 12.03 0.99 -5.37
C GLU A 130 11.35 0.74 -4.02
N LEU A 131 10.14 0.15 -4.03
CA LEU A 131 9.36 -0.15 -2.83
C LEU A 131 9.94 -1.30 -2.01
N LYS A 132 10.85 -2.12 -2.58
CA LYS A 132 11.58 -3.18 -1.84
C LYS A 132 12.41 -2.65 -0.68
N LYS A 133 12.72 -1.36 -0.66
CA LYS A 133 13.45 -0.69 0.44
C LYS A 133 12.59 -0.51 1.69
N ILE A 134 11.27 -0.59 1.54
CA ILE A 134 10.33 -0.47 2.64
C ILE A 134 10.35 -1.78 3.45
N PRO A 135 10.45 -1.73 4.78
CA PRO A 135 10.40 -2.92 5.63
C PRO A 135 9.22 -3.83 5.31
N LYS A 136 9.46 -5.14 5.34
CA LYS A 136 8.48 -6.21 5.06
C LYS A 136 7.96 -6.27 3.61
N VAL A 137 8.37 -5.39 2.72
CA VAL A 137 7.95 -5.42 1.31
C VAL A 137 8.83 -6.38 0.51
N ARG A 138 8.19 -7.34 -0.15
CA ARG A 138 8.82 -8.26 -1.12
C ARG A 138 8.14 -8.10 -2.48
N LEU A 139 8.94 -7.98 -3.53
CA LEU A 139 8.46 -7.82 -4.90
C LEU A 139 8.59 -9.14 -5.68
N ILE A 140 7.52 -9.51 -6.36
CA ILE A 140 7.47 -10.56 -7.38
C ILE A 140 7.00 -9.90 -8.68
N ARG A 141 7.74 -10.04 -9.78
CA ARG A 141 7.34 -9.49 -11.08
C ARG A 141 7.03 -10.61 -12.08
N ASN A 142 5.89 -10.49 -12.77
CA ASN A 142 5.53 -11.35 -13.89
C ASN A 142 6.35 -11.00 -15.13
N GLU A 143 6.73 -12.04 -15.90
CA GLU A 143 7.49 -11.89 -17.15
C GLU A 143 6.62 -11.43 -18.33
N LYS A 144 5.30 -11.58 -18.19
CA LYS A 144 4.26 -11.13 -19.11
C LYS A 144 2.99 -10.79 -18.33
N ARG A 145 2.04 -10.12 -18.96
CA ARG A 145 0.75 -9.80 -18.33
C ARG A 145 -0.09 -11.07 -18.15
N GLU A 146 -0.36 -11.43 -16.90
CA GLU A 146 -1.11 -12.63 -16.51
C GLU A 146 -2.52 -12.33 -16.02
N GLY A 147 -2.77 -11.10 -15.59
CA GLY A 147 -4.04 -10.69 -15.00
C GLY A 147 -4.13 -10.99 -13.50
N LEU A 148 -5.19 -10.45 -12.88
CA LEU A 148 -5.39 -10.42 -11.44
C LEU A 148 -5.33 -11.80 -10.78
N VAL A 149 -6.08 -12.77 -11.32
CA VAL A 149 -6.24 -14.10 -10.68
C VAL A 149 -4.91 -14.84 -10.60
N ARG A 150 -4.18 -14.95 -11.72
CA ARG A 150 -2.89 -15.65 -11.75
C ARG A 150 -1.83 -14.93 -10.94
N SER A 151 -1.87 -13.60 -10.91
CA SER A 151 -0.99 -12.80 -10.06
C SER A 151 -1.26 -13.02 -8.56
N ARG A 152 -2.55 -13.10 -8.16
CA ARG A 152 -2.93 -13.41 -6.77
C ARG A 152 -2.50 -14.81 -6.36
N ILE A 153 -2.68 -15.80 -7.24
CA ILE A 153 -2.21 -17.18 -7.02
C ILE A 153 -0.69 -17.19 -6.83
N ARG A 154 0.06 -16.53 -7.71
CA ARG A 154 1.52 -16.44 -7.58
C ARG A 154 1.96 -15.79 -6.26
N GLY A 155 1.24 -14.77 -5.81
CA GLY A 155 1.47 -14.16 -4.49
C GLY A 155 1.17 -15.11 -3.33
N ALA A 156 0.09 -15.88 -3.45
CA ALA A 156 -0.31 -16.88 -2.45
C ALA A 156 0.68 -18.04 -2.35
N ASP A 157 1.13 -18.59 -3.48
CA ASP A 157 2.12 -19.68 -3.53
C ASP A 157 3.45 -19.28 -2.90
N ALA A 158 3.77 -17.99 -2.96
CA ALA A 158 5.00 -17.46 -2.41
C ALA A 158 4.89 -17.06 -0.93
N ALA A 159 3.70 -17.04 -0.33
CA ALA A 159 3.46 -16.46 0.98
C ALA A 159 3.97 -17.32 2.15
N TYR A 160 4.58 -16.67 3.14
CA TYR A 160 5.05 -17.33 4.37
C TYR A 160 4.04 -17.29 5.52
N GLY A 161 3.05 -16.39 5.47
CA GLY A 161 2.05 -16.22 6.53
C GLY A 161 0.98 -17.32 6.52
N PRO A 162 0.48 -17.73 7.69
CA PRO A 162 -0.57 -18.77 7.79
C PRO A 162 -1.93 -18.28 7.29
N ILE A 163 -2.12 -16.97 7.18
CA ILE A 163 -3.31 -16.33 6.59
C ILE A 163 -2.87 -15.51 5.39
N LEU A 164 -3.74 -15.46 4.38
CA LEU A 164 -3.59 -14.61 3.20
C LEU A 164 -4.58 -13.45 3.28
N THR A 165 -4.08 -12.23 3.08
CA THR A 165 -4.90 -11.03 2.96
C THR A 165 -4.68 -10.40 1.59
N PHE A 166 -5.70 -10.33 0.75
CA PHE A 166 -5.61 -9.69 -0.56
C PHE A 166 -6.13 -8.26 -0.49
N LEU A 167 -5.36 -7.31 -1.01
CA LEU A 167 -5.77 -5.92 -1.20
C LEU A 167 -5.50 -5.50 -2.65
N ASP A 168 -6.33 -4.57 -3.14
CA ASP A 168 -6.03 -3.88 -4.40
C ASP A 168 -4.98 -2.78 -4.15
N SER A 169 -4.34 -2.32 -5.22
CA SER A 169 -3.19 -1.40 -5.17
C SER A 169 -3.54 0.07 -4.91
N HIS A 170 -4.81 0.36 -4.64
CA HIS A 170 -5.34 1.70 -4.39
C HIS A 170 -6.33 1.70 -3.21
N CYS A 171 -6.00 0.93 -2.17
CA CYS A 171 -6.74 0.90 -0.91
C CYS A 171 -6.08 1.78 0.16
N GLU A 172 -6.86 2.15 1.18
CA GLU A 172 -6.35 2.75 2.42
C GLU A 172 -7.01 2.05 3.61
N CYS A 173 -6.20 1.30 4.36
CA CYS A 173 -6.65 0.64 5.59
C CYS A 173 -7.09 1.69 6.62
N ASN A 174 -8.13 1.36 7.40
CA ASN A 174 -8.61 2.19 8.51
C ASN A 174 -8.18 1.61 9.87
N GLU A 175 -8.54 2.28 10.95
CA GLU A 175 -8.19 1.91 12.32
C GLU A 175 -8.66 0.49 12.67
N GLN A 176 -7.75 -0.33 13.21
CA GLN A 176 -7.99 -1.73 13.61
C GLN A 176 -8.76 -2.55 12.56
N TRP A 177 -8.40 -2.39 11.29
CA TRP A 177 -9.05 -3.11 10.18
C TRP A 177 -8.72 -4.60 10.16
N LEU A 178 -7.55 -5.00 10.67
CA LEU A 178 -6.97 -6.32 10.47
C LEU A 178 -7.37 -7.31 11.55
N GLU A 179 -7.32 -6.90 12.82
CA GLU A 179 -7.60 -7.73 13.98
C GLU A 179 -8.99 -8.39 13.93
N PRO A 180 -10.08 -7.68 13.57
CA PRO A 180 -11.40 -8.30 13.45
C PRO A 180 -11.43 -9.39 12.37
N LEU A 181 -10.69 -9.20 11.26
CA LEU A 181 -10.67 -10.18 10.16
C LEU A 181 -9.91 -11.45 10.57
N LEU A 182 -8.75 -11.29 11.21
CA LEU A 182 -7.93 -12.42 11.68
C LEU A 182 -8.64 -13.20 12.79
N GLU A 183 -9.34 -12.53 13.69
CA GLU A 183 -10.14 -13.18 14.74
C GLU A 183 -11.19 -14.12 14.14
N ARG A 184 -11.87 -13.70 13.06
CA ARG A 184 -12.88 -14.53 12.39
C ARG A 184 -12.30 -15.76 11.73
N VAL A 185 -11.13 -15.65 11.12
CA VAL A 185 -10.44 -16.81 10.52
C VAL A 185 -9.95 -17.77 11.61
N LYS A 186 -9.38 -17.24 12.70
CA LYS A 186 -8.95 -18.03 13.86
C LYS A 186 -10.09 -18.87 14.45
N GLN A 187 -11.30 -18.32 14.54
CA GLN A 187 -12.46 -19.00 15.11
C GLN A 187 -12.96 -20.22 14.30
N VAL A 188 -12.63 -20.29 13.01
CA VAL A 188 -13.13 -21.33 12.10
C VAL A 188 -12.07 -22.40 11.82
N ASN A 189 -10.80 -22.16 12.16
CA ASN A 189 -9.74 -23.14 12.03
C ASN A 189 -9.74 -24.09 13.25
N PHE A 190 -9.85 -25.39 12.97
CA PHE A 190 -9.95 -26.53 13.91
C PHE A 190 -8.80 -26.64 14.91
#